data_AF-A0A1S2CED4-F1
#
_entry.id   AF-A0A1S2CED4-F1
#
_cell.length_a   1.000
_cell.length_b   1.000
_cell.length_c   1.000
_cell.angle_alpha   90.00
_cell.angle_beta   90.00
_cell.angle_gamma   90.00
#
_symmetry.space_group_name_H-M   'P 1'
#
loop_
_entity.id
_entity.type
_entity.pdbx_description
1 polymer ?
#
loop_
_entity_poly.entity_id
_entity_poly.type
_entity_poly.pdbx_seq_one_letter_code
_entity_poly.pdbx_strand_id
1 'polypeptide(L)'
;MPISEGAQHYVLMLIPSLLLDIEKLGLRRIIRTSDFSEQEVTALYFEFVSIKRVLPHNPHSIEPAIWQHLLHCVRVMSSLVSLATTEDLERARETAVRRYLPHAKMSLKNEFEQMRSEGKVDFRLAGILRQGDLPENSGQVCMEAIRRERQQRVESIKCLGTEHLTDHEAYVVESARDYVLTEIDDAPEDFGILDLVIRLMDLLRLVLVLESRSPGGASAVSSNFKVENIVLGIGNAMYRSELGLHVSSLGLARVNK
;
A
#
# COMPACT_ATOMS: atom_id res chain seq x y z
N MET A 1 19.54 -13.01 -5.78
CA MET A 1 18.43 -13.41 -6.66
C MET A 1 18.04 -12.20 -7.50
N PRO A 2 17.74 -12.35 -8.80
CA PRO A 2 17.17 -11.26 -9.57
C PRO A 2 15.80 -10.91 -8.96
N ILE A 3 15.57 -9.62 -8.73
CA ILE A 3 14.27 -9.10 -8.31
C ILE A 3 13.31 -9.11 -9.50
N SER A 4 12.02 -9.32 -9.24
CA SER A 4 10.95 -9.27 -10.23
C SER A 4 10.93 -7.93 -10.94
N GLU A 5 10.48 -7.91 -12.19
CA GLU A 5 10.39 -6.68 -12.98
C GLU A 5 9.45 -5.66 -12.29
N GLY A 6 8.33 -6.12 -11.73
CA GLY A 6 7.45 -5.28 -10.92
C GLY A 6 8.13 -4.62 -9.71
N ALA A 7 8.99 -5.37 -9.00
CA ALA A 7 9.80 -4.81 -7.92
C ALA A 7 10.83 -3.78 -8.41
N GLN A 8 11.38 -3.96 -9.61
CA GLN A 8 12.29 -2.97 -10.22
C GLN A 8 11.57 -1.66 -10.53
N HIS A 9 10.40 -1.71 -11.18
CA HIS A 9 9.57 -0.52 -11.44
C HIS A 9 9.18 0.17 -10.13
N TYR A 10 8.79 -0.60 -9.11
CA TYR A 10 8.44 -0.06 -7.80
C TYR A 10 9.62 0.63 -7.11
N VAL A 11 10.84 0.07 -7.17
CA VAL A 11 12.04 0.70 -6.60
C VAL A 11 12.31 2.07 -7.22
N LEU A 12 12.17 2.21 -8.54
CA LEU A 12 12.37 3.48 -9.23
C LEU A 12 11.34 4.55 -8.83
N MET A 13 10.11 4.15 -8.47
CA MET A 13 9.12 5.03 -7.87
C MET A 13 9.39 5.34 -6.40
N LEU A 14 9.91 4.37 -5.65
CA LEU A 14 10.14 4.50 -4.21
C LEU A 14 11.27 5.48 -3.89
N ILE A 15 12.34 5.51 -4.70
CA ILE A 15 13.49 6.40 -4.52
C ILE A 15 13.08 7.89 -4.43
N PRO A 16 12.37 8.48 -5.40
CA PRO A 16 11.94 9.87 -5.31
C PRO A 16 10.97 10.12 -4.15
N SER A 17 10.09 9.16 -3.82
CA SER A 17 9.17 9.29 -2.68
C SER A 17 9.91 9.34 -1.35
N LEU A 18 10.89 8.46 -1.13
CA LEU A 18 11.66 8.43 0.11
C LEU A 18 12.42 9.74 0.35
N LEU A 19 12.94 10.36 -0.71
CA LEU A 19 13.58 11.68 -0.60
C LEU A 19 12.58 12.75 -0.15
N LEU A 20 11.39 12.78 -0.76
CA LEU A 20 10.33 13.72 -0.37
C LEU A 20 9.87 13.49 1.07
N ASP A 21 9.80 12.25 1.52
CA ASP A 21 9.41 11.93 2.90
C ASP A 21 10.48 12.36 3.90
N ILE A 22 11.76 12.22 3.55
CA ILE A 22 12.87 12.73 4.37
C ILE A 22 12.86 14.26 4.44
N GLU A 23 12.61 14.93 3.32
CA GLU A 23 12.48 16.39 3.27
C GLU A 23 11.31 16.88 4.13
N LYS A 24 10.16 16.20 4.10
CA LYS A 24 8.96 16.52 4.90
C LYS A 24 9.17 16.27 6.40
N LEU A 25 9.78 15.14 6.76
CA LEU A 25 10.06 14.79 8.16
C LEU A 25 11.16 15.68 8.75
N GLY A 26 12.09 16.11 7.90
CA GLY A 26 13.29 16.85 8.26
C GLY A 26 14.39 15.93 8.80
N LEU A 27 15.62 16.15 8.33
CA LEU A 27 16.81 15.38 8.74
C LEU A 27 16.98 15.33 10.27
N ARG A 28 16.66 16.43 10.96
CA ARG A 28 16.76 16.51 12.43
C ARG A 28 15.86 15.50 13.15
N ARG A 29 14.64 15.25 12.65
CA ARG A 29 13.73 14.27 13.25
C ARG A 29 14.28 12.86 13.05
N ILE A 30 14.76 12.57 11.84
CA ILE A 30 15.34 11.27 11.48
C ILE A 30 16.55 10.96 12.36
N ILE A 31 17.50 11.89 12.46
CA ILE A 31 18.71 11.74 13.29
C ILE A 31 18.33 11.45 14.75
N ARG A 32 17.32 12.15 15.30
CA ARG A 32 16.89 11.94 16.70
C ARG A 32 16.29 10.55 16.95
N THR A 33 15.61 9.99 15.95
CA THR A 33 14.92 8.70 16.05
C THR A 33 15.76 7.52 15.56
N SER A 34 16.92 7.79 14.98
CA SER A 34 17.82 6.80 14.39
C SER A 34 19.07 6.63 15.26
N ASP A 35 19.68 5.45 15.21
CA ASP A 35 20.98 5.19 15.86
C ASP A 35 22.18 5.75 15.07
N PHE A 36 21.94 6.44 13.95
CA PHE A 36 22.98 7.00 13.08
C PHE A 36 23.43 8.39 13.51
N SER A 37 24.71 8.69 13.27
CA SER A 37 25.25 10.03 13.44
C SER A 37 24.74 10.99 12.34
N GLU A 38 24.76 12.29 12.63
CA GLU A 38 24.38 13.33 11.67
C GLU A 38 25.18 13.26 10.36
N GLN A 39 26.47 12.93 10.44
CA GLN A 39 27.33 12.80 9.27
C GLN A 39 26.93 11.59 8.41
N GLU A 40 26.59 10.46 9.02
CA GLU A 40 26.14 9.26 8.31
C GLU A 40 24.80 9.48 7.61
N VAL A 41 23.82 10.08 8.30
CA VAL A 41 22.50 10.39 7.71
C VAL A 41 22.63 11.37 6.55
N THR A 42 23.48 12.38 6.70
CA THR A 42 23.72 13.39 5.66
C THR A 42 24.44 12.80 4.45
N ALA A 43 25.45 11.96 4.67
CA ALA A 43 26.18 11.28 3.59
C ALA A 43 25.24 10.35 2.81
N LEU A 44 24.44 9.54 3.51
CA LEU A 44 23.44 8.64 2.92
C LEU A 44 22.40 9.42 2.10
N TYR A 45 21.91 10.55 2.62
CA TYR A 45 20.98 11.41 1.90
C TYR A 45 21.57 11.91 0.57
N PHE A 46 22.80 12.45 0.60
CA PHE A 46 23.44 12.93 -0.63
C PHE A 46 23.82 11.82 -1.60
N GLU A 47 24.19 10.64 -1.10
CA GLU A 47 24.38 9.45 -1.93
C GLU A 47 23.08 9.09 -2.66
N PHE A 48 21.96 9.08 -1.95
CA PHE A 48 20.65 8.75 -2.52
C PHE A 48 20.14 9.80 -3.53
N VAL A 49 20.39 11.09 -3.26
CA VAL A 49 20.14 12.18 -4.22
C VAL A 49 20.99 12.01 -5.48
N SER A 50 22.25 11.61 -5.33
CA SER A 50 23.17 11.38 -6.46
C SER A 50 22.70 10.19 -7.30
N ILE A 51 22.31 9.10 -6.65
CA ILE A 51 21.70 7.93 -7.28
C ILE A 51 20.48 8.32 -8.11
N LYS A 52 19.52 9.06 -7.53
CA LYS A 52 18.31 9.52 -8.24
C LYS A 52 18.62 10.29 -9.53
N ARG A 53 19.71 11.06 -9.57
CA ARG A 53 20.08 11.89 -10.74
C ARG A 53 20.66 11.08 -11.89
N VAL A 54 21.28 9.95 -11.60
CA VAL A 54 22.05 9.15 -12.59
C VAL A 54 21.27 7.91 -13.02
N LEU A 55 20.23 7.52 -12.27
CA LEU A 55 19.40 6.36 -12.57
C LEU A 55 18.69 6.47 -13.92
N PRO A 56 18.85 5.47 -14.81
CA PRO A 56 18.03 5.33 -16.01
C PRO A 56 16.55 5.17 -15.66
N HIS A 57 15.67 5.70 -16.52
CA HIS A 57 14.24 5.47 -16.40
C HIS A 57 13.83 4.04 -16.73
N ASN A 58 14.53 3.34 -17.63
CA ASN A 58 14.21 1.95 -17.96
C ASN A 58 14.96 0.98 -17.02
N PRO A 59 14.27 0.12 -16.25
CA PRO A 59 14.89 -0.88 -15.38
C PRO A 59 15.90 -1.80 -16.08
N HIS A 60 15.63 -2.16 -17.34
CA HIS A 60 16.47 -3.07 -18.13
C HIS A 60 17.83 -2.47 -18.49
N SER A 61 17.98 -1.15 -18.36
CA SER A 61 19.25 -0.45 -18.61
C SER A 61 20.16 -0.43 -17.38
N ILE A 62 19.71 -0.95 -16.24
CA ILE A 62 20.48 -0.96 -14.98
C ILE A 62 21.19 -2.29 -14.84
N GLU A 63 22.51 -2.22 -14.66
CA GLU A 63 23.32 -3.42 -14.47
C GLU A 63 22.96 -4.17 -13.17
N PRO A 64 23.00 -5.52 -13.15
CA PRO A 64 22.66 -6.31 -11.96
C PRO A 64 23.48 -5.97 -10.70
N ALA A 65 24.73 -5.52 -10.86
CA ALA A 65 25.58 -5.11 -9.73
C ALA A 65 25.07 -3.81 -9.08
N ILE A 66 24.60 -2.87 -9.91
CA ILE A 66 24.04 -1.59 -9.44
C ILE A 66 22.75 -1.85 -8.67
N TRP A 67 21.92 -2.80 -9.11
CA TRP A 67 20.70 -3.20 -8.40
C TRP A 67 20.95 -3.61 -6.94
N GLN A 68 22.03 -4.35 -6.67
CA GLN A 68 22.33 -4.76 -5.29
C GLN A 68 22.61 -3.55 -4.38
N HIS A 69 23.36 -2.57 -4.89
CA HIS A 69 23.64 -1.32 -4.17
C HIS A 69 22.37 -0.50 -3.97
N LEU A 70 21.56 -0.34 -5.02
CA LEU A 70 20.28 0.38 -4.96
C LEU A 70 19.34 -0.21 -3.91
N LEU A 71 19.19 -1.54 -3.89
CA LEU A 71 18.35 -2.22 -2.91
C LEU A 71 18.86 -1.99 -1.48
N HIS A 72 20.18 -2.01 -1.27
CA HIS A 72 20.75 -1.69 0.03
C HIS A 72 20.39 -0.26 0.46
N CYS A 73 20.62 0.73 -0.41
CA CYS A 73 20.30 2.12 -0.11
C CYS A 73 18.80 2.32 0.17
N VAL A 74 17.92 1.72 -0.65
CA VAL A 74 16.47 1.79 -0.48
C VAL A 74 16.03 1.17 0.84
N ARG A 75 16.62 0.03 1.25
CA ARG A 75 16.35 -0.59 2.55
C ARG A 75 16.72 0.34 3.70
N VAL A 76 17.94 0.88 3.69
CA VAL A 76 18.42 1.78 4.75
C VAL A 76 17.53 3.02 4.85
N MET A 77 17.25 3.67 3.71
CA MET A 77 16.39 4.86 3.66
C MET A 77 14.96 4.56 4.11
N SER A 78 14.37 3.46 3.64
CA SER A 78 13.02 3.04 4.06
C SER A 78 12.94 2.80 5.56
N SER A 79 13.96 2.18 6.14
CA SER A 79 14.01 1.92 7.57
C SER A 79 14.16 3.22 8.38
N LEU A 80 14.99 4.18 7.93
CA LEU A 80 15.10 5.50 8.57
C LEU A 80 13.76 6.25 8.58
N VAL A 81 13.07 6.29 7.44
CA VAL A 81 11.74 6.91 7.33
C VAL A 81 10.72 6.18 8.21
N SER A 82 10.75 4.85 8.23
CA SER A 82 9.84 4.04 9.06
C SER A 82 10.04 4.33 10.54
N LEU A 83 11.29 4.36 11.03
CA LEU A 83 11.60 4.67 12.44
C LEU A 83 11.05 6.05 12.84
N ALA A 84 11.24 7.05 11.98
CA ALA A 84 10.76 8.41 12.24
C ALA A 84 9.24 8.55 12.23
N THR A 85 8.50 7.59 11.63
CA THR A 85 7.04 7.64 11.43
C THR A 85 6.26 6.59 12.22
N THR A 86 6.94 5.69 12.96
CA THR A 86 6.32 4.56 13.66
C THR A 86 5.10 4.96 14.51
N GLU A 87 5.24 5.99 15.36
CA GLU A 87 4.15 6.45 16.24
C GLU A 87 2.95 7.04 15.47
N ASP A 88 3.22 7.70 14.33
CA ASP A 88 2.17 8.27 13.48
C ASP A 88 1.38 7.15 12.80
N LEU A 89 2.06 6.09 12.37
CA LEU A 89 1.44 4.88 11.79
C LEU A 89 0.57 4.14 12.81
N GLU A 90 1.03 3.98 14.05
CA GLU A 90 0.23 3.34 15.11
C GLU A 90 -1.06 4.11 15.41
N ARG A 91 -0.97 5.45 15.54
CA ARG A 91 -2.14 6.32 15.74
C ARG A 91 -3.11 6.27 14.56
N ALA A 92 -2.60 6.23 13.33
CA ALA A 92 -3.42 6.10 12.13
C ALA A 92 -4.17 4.75 12.10
N ARG A 93 -3.48 3.65 12.44
CA ARG A 93 -4.08 2.31 12.54
C ARG A 93 -5.22 2.28 13.55
N GLU A 94 -5.00 2.80 14.76
CA GLU A 94 -6.05 2.83 15.79
C GLU A 94 -7.28 3.62 15.35
N THR A 95 -7.06 4.76 14.69
CA THR A 95 -8.14 5.60 14.16
C THR A 95 -8.92 4.88 13.06
N ALA A 96 -8.23 4.17 12.17
CA ALA A 96 -8.85 3.40 11.10
C ALA A 96 -9.74 2.27 11.65
N VAL A 97 -9.24 1.50 12.61
CA VAL A 97 -9.99 0.41 13.26
C VAL A 97 -11.27 0.93 13.92
N ARG A 98 -11.18 2.02 14.67
CA ARG A 98 -12.34 2.63 15.34
C ARG A 98 -13.42 3.10 14.36
N ARG A 99 -13.03 3.57 13.17
CA ARG A 99 -13.95 4.06 12.14
C ARG A 99 -14.57 2.93 11.31
N TYR A 100 -13.88 1.82 11.12
CA TYR A 100 -14.35 0.75 10.24
C TYR A 100 -15.47 -0.09 10.84
N LEU A 101 -15.40 -0.40 12.15
CA LEU A 101 -16.35 -1.31 12.79
C LEU A 101 -17.84 -0.88 12.66
N PRO A 102 -18.21 0.40 12.86
CA PRO A 102 -19.59 0.84 12.63
C PRO A 102 -20.03 0.68 11.16
N HIS A 103 -19.12 0.96 10.22
CA HIS A 103 -19.40 0.84 8.78
C HIS A 103 -19.66 -0.62 8.38
N ALA A 104 -18.83 -1.55 8.85
CA ALA A 104 -18.98 -2.98 8.57
C ALA A 104 -20.35 -3.51 9.04
N LYS A 105 -20.78 -3.12 10.25
CA LYS A 105 -22.11 -3.50 10.79
C LYS A 105 -23.26 -2.98 9.93
N MET A 106 -23.23 -1.71 9.55
CA MET A 106 -24.29 -1.12 8.72
C MET A 106 -24.34 -1.75 7.32
N SER A 107 -23.18 -1.99 6.70
CA SER A 107 -23.09 -2.60 5.38
C SER A 107 -23.76 -3.97 5.34
N LEU A 108 -23.40 -4.86 6.28
CA LEU A 108 -23.98 -6.20 6.35
C LEU A 108 -25.47 -6.21 6.66
N LYS A 109 -25.94 -5.26 7.48
CA LYS A 109 -27.37 -5.11 7.77
C LYS A 109 -28.15 -4.72 6.51
N ASN A 110 -27.66 -3.72 5.77
CA ASN A 110 -28.31 -3.25 4.54
C ASN A 110 -28.36 -4.35 3.49
N GLU A 111 -27.27 -5.11 3.30
CA GLU A 111 -27.24 -6.22 2.36
C GLU A 111 -28.18 -7.36 2.75
N PHE A 112 -28.28 -7.68 4.04
CA PHE A 112 -29.24 -8.69 4.51
C PHE A 112 -30.68 -8.26 4.25
N GLU A 113 -31.00 -6.99 4.51
CA GLU A 113 -32.33 -6.44 4.25
C GLU A 113 -32.65 -6.42 2.75
N GLN A 114 -31.67 -6.12 1.89
CA GLN A 114 -31.81 -6.20 0.44
C GLN A 114 -32.03 -7.63 -0.05
N MET A 115 -31.23 -8.61 0.38
CA MET A 115 -31.44 -10.00 -0.02
C MET A 115 -32.80 -10.52 0.44
N ARG A 116 -33.22 -10.13 1.65
CA ARG A 116 -34.53 -10.50 2.19
C ARG A 116 -35.67 -9.90 1.37
N SER A 117 -35.56 -8.67 0.90
CA SER A 117 -36.57 -8.03 0.04
C SER A 117 -36.63 -8.68 -1.36
N GLU A 118 -35.50 -9.20 -1.85
CA GLU A 118 -35.41 -10.00 -3.08
C GLU A 118 -35.83 -11.47 -2.89
N GLY A 119 -36.26 -11.88 -1.69
CA GLY A 119 -36.70 -13.26 -1.39
C GLY A 119 -35.56 -14.27 -1.25
N LYS A 120 -34.30 -13.82 -1.15
CA LYS A 120 -33.12 -14.65 -0.92
C LYS A 120 -32.72 -14.61 0.55
N VAL A 121 -32.38 -15.77 1.12
CA VAL A 121 -31.93 -15.87 2.51
C VAL A 121 -30.56 -16.51 2.55
N ASP A 122 -29.57 -15.74 3.00
CA ASP A 122 -28.25 -16.24 3.35
C ASP A 122 -28.23 -16.62 4.85
N PHE A 123 -28.17 -17.92 5.13
CA PHE A 123 -28.18 -18.45 6.49
C PHE A 123 -26.92 -18.09 7.28
N ARG A 124 -25.77 -17.91 6.62
CA ARG A 124 -24.51 -17.50 7.26
C ARG A 124 -24.63 -16.06 7.75
N LEU A 125 -25.13 -15.17 6.89
CA LEU A 125 -25.39 -13.77 7.23
C LEU A 125 -26.46 -13.62 8.31
N ALA A 126 -27.54 -14.39 8.23
CA ALA A 126 -28.57 -14.44 9.27
C ALA A 126 -28.03 -14.90 10.62
N GLY A 127 -27.09 -15.86 10.63
CA GLY A 127 -26.42 -16.33 11.83
C GLY A 127 -25.56 -15.25 12.49
N ILE A 128 -24.74 -14.55 11.70
CA ILE A 128 -23.86 -13.46 12.16
C ILE A 128 -24.69 -12.30 12.74
N LEU A 129 -25.77 -11.90 12.06
CA LEU A 129 -26.63 -10.79 12.50
C LEU A 129 -27.46 -11.13 13.75
N ARG A 130 -27.83 -12.41 13.95
CA ARG A 130 -28.56 -12.85 15.15
C ARG A 130 -27.73 -12.81 16.43
N GLN A 131 -26.40 -12.91 16.32
CA GLN A 131 -25.51 -12.85 17.49
C GLN A 131 -25.33 -11.42 18.03
N GLY A 132 -25.83 -10.40 17.34
CA GLY A 132 -25.91 -9.03 17.85
C GLY A 132 -24.55 -8.38 18.12
N ASP A 133 -24.52 -7.44 19.06
CA ASP A 133 -23.34 -6.61 19.39
C ASP A 133 -22.30 -7.28 20.31
N LEU A 134 -22.31 -8.61 20.42
CA LEU A 134 -21.33 -9.32 21.22
C LEU A 134 -19.90 -9.03 20.72
N PRO A 135 -18.92 -8.76 21.62
CA PRO A 135 -17.54 -8.47 21.24
C PRO A 135 -16.92 -9.59 20.39
N GLU A 136 -17.26 -10.84 20.71
CA GLU A 136 -16.79 -12.05 20.00
C GLU A 136 -17.32 -12.14 18.56
N ASN A 137 -18.47 -11.53 18.26
CA ASN A 137 -19.08 -11.48 16.92
C ASN A 137 -18.49 -10.37 16.04
N SER A 138 -17.85 -9.36 16.64
CA SER A 138 -17.30 -8.21 15.89
C SER A 138 -16.26 -8.62 14.83
N GLY A 139 -15.46 -9.65 15.12
CA GLY A 139 -14.53 -10.24 14.17
C GLY A 139 -15.24 -10.88 12.98
N GLN A 140 -16.26 -11.71 13.23
CA GLN A 140 -17.02 -12.40 12.18
C GLN A 140 -17.75 -11.43 11.25
N VAL A 141 -18.34 -10.37 11.82
CA VAL A 141 -18.98 -9.27 11.08
C VAL A 141 -17.97 -8.58 10.16
N CYS A 142 -16.80 -8.19 10.67
CA CYS A 142 -15.78 -7.54 9.85
C CYS A 142 -15.28 -8.45 8.71
N MET A 143 -15.06 -9.72 9.00
CA MET A 143 -14.56 -10.69 8.02
C MET A 143 -15.56 -10.95 6.89
N GLU A 144 -16.84 -11.13 7.23
CA GLU A 144 -17.88 -11.35 6.23
C GLU A 144 -18.10 -10.11 5.35
N ALA A 145 -18.03 -8.90 5.94
CA ALA A 145 -18.09 -7.65 5.19
C ALA A 145 -16.95 -7.56 4.15
N ILE A 146 -15.72 -7.84 4.59
CA ILE A 146 -14.54 -7.81 3.71
C ILE A 146 -14.68 -8.84 2.58
N ARG A 147 -15.09 -10.08 2.89
CA ARG A 147 -15.29 -11.14 1.90
C ARG A 147 -16.27 -10.73 0.81
N ARG A 148 -17.38 -10.10 1.17
CA ARG A 148 -18.40 -9.63 0.22
C ARG A 148 -17.92 -8.45 -0.60
N GLU A 149 -17.26 -7.50 0.04
CA GLU A 149 -16.65 -6.37 -0.66
C GLU A 149 -15.57 -6.82 -1.66
N ARG A 150 -14.81 -7.88 -1.35
CA ARG A 150 -13.87 -8.52 -2.28
C ARG A 150 -14.59 -8.92 -3.57
N GLN A 151 -15.68 -9.68 -3.46
CA GLN A 151 -16.45 -10.15 -4.61
C GLN A 151 -17.02 -8.99 -5.45
N GLN A 152 -17.54 -7.94 -4.80
CA GLN A 152 -18.09 -6.78 -5.50
C GLN A 152 -17.01 -5.97 -6.25
N ARG A 153 -15.79 -5.91 -5.71
CA ARG A 153 -14.71 -5.05 -6.24
C ARG A 153 -13.81 -5.72 -7.26
N VAL A 154 -13.77 -7.05 -7.31
CA VAL A 154 -13.00 -7.77 -8.34
C VAL A 154 -13.50 -7.41 -9.74
N GLU A 155 -14.81 -7.28 -9.93
CA GLU A 155 -15.37 -6.86 -11.22
C GLU A 155 -15.00 -5.42 -11.58
N SER A 156 -14.90 -4.51 -10.60
CA SER A 156 -14.47 -3.13 -10.87
C SER A 156 -12.99 -3.03 -11.22
N ILE A 157 -12.17 -3.96 -10.72
CA ILE A 157 -10.73 -4.06 -10.99
C ILE A 157 -10.43 -4.51 -12.41
N LYS A 158 -11.21 -5.44 -12.97
CA LYS A 158 -11.02 -5.93 -14.35
C LYS A 158 -11.03 -4.79 -15.39
N CYS A 159 -11.80 -3.73 -15.12
CA CYS A 159 -11.98 -2.60 -16.02
C CYS A 159 -11.12 -1.37 -15.65
N LEU A 160 -10.14 -1.51 -14.75
CA LEU A 160 -9.26 -0.40 -14.39
C LEU A 160 -8.30 -0.07 -15.54
N GLY A 161 -8.44 1.13 -16.11
CA GLY A 161 -7.55 1.66 -17.15
C GLY A 161 -6.27 2.29 -16.57
N THR A 162 -5.15 2.13 -17.28
CA THR A 162 -3.82 2.63 -16.89
C THR A 162 -3.35 3.84 -17.70
N GLU A 163 -4.21 4.39 -18.56
CA GLU A 163 -3.88 5.43 -19.55
C GLU A 163 -3.37 6.76 -18.97
N HIS A 164 -3.71 7.06 -17.71
CA HIS A 164 -3.33 8.30 -17.03
C HIS A 164 -2.13 8.14 -16.09
N LEU A 165 -1.54 6.94 -16.06
CA LEU A 165 -0.42 6.58 -15.19
C LEU A 165 0.90 6.72 -15.94
N THR A 166 1.98 6.96 -15.21
CA THR A 166 3.34 6.84 -15.76
C THR A 166 3.66 5.37 -16.06
N ASP A 167 4.67 5.11 -16.90
CA ASP A 167 5.09 3.75 -17.27
C ASP A 167 5.36 2.85 -16.06
N HIS A 168 5.97 3.41 -14.99
CA HIS A 168 6.21 2.66 -13.76
C HIS A 168 4.93 2.38 -12.97
N GLU A 169 4.06 3.37 -12.85
CA GLU A 169 2.79 3.22 -12.14
C GLU A 169 1.88 2.22 -12.84
N ALA A 170 1.78 2.32 -14.17
CA ALA A 170 1.02 1.39 -15.01
C ALA A 170 1.50 -0.04 -14.81
N TYR A 171 2.81 -0.28 -14.87
CA TYR A 171 3.38 -1.62 -14.68
C TYR A 171 3.03 -2.22 -13.32
N VAL A 172 3.16 -1.43 -12.24
CA VAL A 172 2.82 -1.89 -10.88
C VAL A 172 1.32 -2.20 -10.75
N VAL A 173 0.47 -1.37 -11.33
CA VAL A 173 -1.00 -1.55 -11.30
C VAL A 173 -1.44 -2.77 -12.13
N GLU A 174 -0.83 -2.98 -13.29
CA GLU A 174 -1.09 -4.16 -14.14
C GLU A 174 -0.64 -5.45 -13.46
N SER A 175 0.58 -5.46 -12.89
CA SER A 175 1.08 -6.59 -12.10
C SER A 175 0.17 -6.91 -10.91
N ALA A 176 -0.33 -5.87 -10.23
CA ALA A 176 -1.27 -6.05 -9.13
C ALA A 176 -2.63 -6.58 -9.59
N ARG A 177 -3.13 -6.12 -10.75
CA ARG A 177 -4.36 -6.65 -11.36
C ARG A 177 -4.21 -8.14 -11.68
N ASP A 178 -3.10 -8.52 -12.31
CA ASP A 178 -2.85 -9.90 -12.69
C ASP A 178 -2.70 -10.81 -11.47
N TYR A 179 -2.05 -10.32 -10.42
CA TYR A 179 -2.02 -10.98 -9.11
C TYR A 179 -3.43 -11.20 -8.54
N VAL A 180 -4.27 -10.17 -8.51
CA VAL A 180 -5.66 -10.28 -8.02
C VAL A 180 -6.45 -11.30 -8.82
N LEU A 181 -6.35 -11.27 -10.15
CA LEU A 181 -7.10 -12.18 -11.02
C LEU A 181 -6.64 -13.63 -10.91
N THR A 182 -5.38 -13.87 -10.58
CA THR A 182 -4.83 -15.22 -10.39
C THR A 182 -5.21 -15.79 -9.02
N GLU A 183 -5.16 -14.97 -7.98
CA GLU A 183 -5.36 -15.41 -6.58
C GLU A 183 -6.82 -15.40 -6.13
N ILE A 184 -7.75 -14.85 -6.93
CA ILE A 184 -9.14 -14.69 -6.48
C ILE A 184 -9.88 -16.03 -6.33
N ASP A 185 -9.55 -17.01 -7.16
CA ASP A 185 -10.21 -18.32 -7.17
C ASP A 185 -9.84 -19.17 -5.95
N ASP A 186 -8.61 -19.00 -5.42
CA ASP A 186 -8.10 -19.65 -4.21
C ASP A 186 -7.96 -18.68 -3.02
N ALA A 187 -8.77 -17.61 -3.02
CA ALA A 187 -8.59 -16.52 -2.08
C ALA A 187 -8.78 -16.98 -0.61
N PRO A 188 -7.84 -16.64 0.29
CA PRO A 188 -7.91 -17.07 1.69
C PRO A 188 -9.16 -16.55 2.39
N GLU A 189 -9.65 -17.32 3.36
CA GLU A 189 -10.79 -16.92 4.20
C GLU A 189 -10.42 -15.75 5.13
N ASP A 190 -9.13 -15.61 5.45
CA ASP A 190 -8.59 -14.53 6.26
C ASP A 190 -8.22 -13.28 5.45
N PHE A 191 -8.20 -12.13 6.13
CA PHE A 191 -7.76 -10.87 5.54
C PHE A 191 -6.28 -10.95 5.18
N GLY A 192 -5.97 -10.69 3.92
CA GLY A 192 -4.61 -10.83 3.40
C GLY A 192 -4.14 -9.65 2.54
N ILE A 193 -2.95 -9.83 1.97
CA ILE A 193 -2.38 -8.90 0.98
C ILE A 193 -3.37 -8.69 -0.18
N LEU A 194 -4.07 -9.75 -0.60
CA LEU A 194 -5.08 -9.70 -1.65
C LEU A 194 -6.17 -8.64 -1.39
N ASP A 195 -6.76 -8.63 -0.19
CA ASP A 195 -7.80 -7.66 0.15
C ASP A 195 -7.26 -6.22 0.18
N LEU A 196 -6.05 -6.04 0.71
CA LEU A 196 -5.38 -4.74 0.73
C LEU A 196 -5.14 -4.23 -0.69
N VAL A 197 -4.63 -5.08 -1.59
CA VAL A 197 -4.39 -4.74 -2.99
C VAL A 197 -5.71 -4.37 -3.68
N ILE A 198 -6.77 -5.16 -3.50
CA ILE A 198 -8.11 -4.87 -4.05
C ILE A 198 -8.63 -3.52 -3.55
N ARG A 199 -8.47 -3.23 -2.25
CA ARG A 199 -8.88 -1.96 -1.64
C ARG A 199 -8.14 -0.77 -2.23
N LEU A 200 -6.83 -0.90 -2.41
CA LEU A 200 -5.98 0.16 -2.96
C LEU A 200 -6.28 0.39 -4.46
N MET A 201 -6.55 -0.67 -5.22
CA MET A 201 -6.94 -0.55 -6.63
C MET A 201 -8.31 0.10 -6.80
N ASP A 202 -9.28 -0.24 -5.95
CA ASP A 202 -10.60 0.40 -5.96
C ASP A 202 -10.49 1.90 -5.57
N LEU A 203 -9.65 2.22 -4.59
CA LEU A 203 -9.33 3.60 -4.23
C LEU A 203 -8.66 4.35 -5.39
N LEU A 204 -7.70 3.73 -6.07
CA LEU A 204 -7.04 4.29 -7.25
C LEU A 204 -8.08 4.62 -8.34
N ARG A 205 -8.99 3.68 -8.62
CA ARG A 205 -10.07 3.89 -9.58
C ARG A 205 -10.92 5.12 -9.23
N LEU A 206 -11.32 5.24 -7.96
CA LEU A 206 -12.11 6.37 -7.49
C LEU A 206 -11.36 7.69 -7.65
N VAL A 207 -10.08 7.73 -7.28
CA VAL A 207 -9.25 8.93 -7.41
C VAL A 207 -9.07 9.32 -8.88
N LEU A 208 -8.77 8.37 -9.77
CA LEU A 208 -8.65 8.64 -11.21
C LEU A 208 -9.93 9.23 -11.80
N VAL A 209 -11.11 8.72 -11.41
CA VAL A 209 -12.40 9.26 -11.84
C VAL A 209 -12.65 10.67 -11.28
N LEU A 210 -12.21 10.96 -10.06
CA LEU A 210 -12.35 12.28 -9.45
C LEU A 210 -11.42 13.30 -10.10
N GLU A 211 -10.18 12.92 -10.40
CA GLU A 211 -9.21 13.77 -11.10
C GLU A 211 -9.65 14.06 -12.53
N SER A 212 -10.18 13.06 -13.26
CA SER A 212 -10.69 13.26 -14.63
C SER A 212 -11.94 14.16 -14.67
N ARG A 213 -12.70 14.26 -13.56
CA ARG A 213 -13.91 15.09 -13.45
C ARG A 213 -13.67 16.50 -12.93
N SER A 214 -12.45 16.82 -12.47
CA SER A 214 -12.08 18.16 -11.99
C SER A 214 -10.96 18.77 -12.86
N PRO A 215 -11.26 19.18 -14.11
CA PRO A 215 -10.31 19.93 -14.92
C PRO A 215 -10.20 21.35 -14.38
N GLY A 216 -9.35 21.58 -13.37
CA GLY A 216 -9.21 22.90 -12.77
C GLY A 216 -8.46 23.02 -11.44
N GLY A 217 -7.82 21.95 -10.94
CA GLY A 217 -6.85 22.06 -9.84
C GLY A 217 -7.43 22.20 -8.42
N ALA A 218 -8.76 22.33 -8.26
CA ALA A 218 -9.42 22.11 -6.99
C ALA A 218 -9.78 20.62 -6.86
N SER A 219 -8.78 19.78 -6.63
CA SER A 219 -9.04 18.39 -6.24
C SER A 219 -9.73 18.42 -4.88
N ALA A 220 -11.01 18.04 -4.82
CA ALA A 220 -11.75 17.83 -3.58
C ALA A 220 -11.18 16.64 -2.76
N VAL A 221 -10.15 15.99 -3.28
CA VAL A 221 -9.46 14.87 -2.67
C VAL A 221 -8.31 15.42 -1.80
N SER A 222 -8.30 15.06 -0.51
CA SER A 222 -7.23 15.44 0.42
C SER A 222 -5.85 15.10 -0.16
N SER A 223 -4.84 15.94 0.13
CA SER A 223 -3.44 15.79 -0.34
C SER A 223 -2.80 14.42 -0.08
N ASN A 224 -3.40 13.61 0.80
CA ASN A 224 -2.96 12.25 1.11
C ASN A 224 -3.38 11.21 0.05
N PHE A 225 -4.42 11.48 -0.74
CA PHE A 225 -4.98 10.57 -1.74
C PHE A 225 -4.55 10.97 -3.16
N LYS A 226 -3.24 11.02 -3.39
CA LYS A 226 -2.67 11.16 -4.73
C LYS A 226 -2.51 9.79 -5.38
N VAL A 227 -2.63 9.73 -6.69
CA VAL A 227 -2.38 8.51 -7.51
C VAL A 227 -1.06 7.86 -7.13
N GLU A 228 0.04 8.63 -7.13
CA GLU A 228 1.39 8.16 -6.78
C GLU A 228 1.44 7.44 -5.42
N ASN A 229 0.84 8.01 -4.37
CA ASN A 229 0.82 7.41 -3.03
C ASN A 229 0.06 6.08 -3.00
N ILE A 230 -1.03 5.99 -3.76
CA ILE A 230 -1.85 4.77 -3.81
C ILE A 230 -1.07 3.67 -4.54
N VAL A 231 -0.43 4.00 -5.66
CA VAL A 231 0.40 3.04 -6.41
C VAL A 231 1.63 2.60 -5.61
N LEU A 232 2.26 3.52 -4.85
CA LEU A 232 3.31 3.15 -3.89
C LEU A 232 2.79 2.23 -2.79
N GLY A 233 1.55 2.42 -2.34
CA GLY A 233 0.87 1.51 -1.42
C GLY A 233 0.66 0.12 -2.01
N ILE A 234 0.25 0.04 -3.29
CA ILE A 234 0.10 -1.23 -4.03
C ILE A 234 1.45 -1.92 -4.13
N GLY A 235 2.49 -1.20 -4.59
CA GLY A 235 3.84 -1.75 -4.70
C GLY A 235 4.42 -2.20 -3.37
N ASN A 236 4.15 -1.48 -2.26
CA ASN A 236 4.53 -1.92 -0.92
C ASN A 236 3.76 -3.18 -0.49
N ALA A 237 2.47 -3.33 -0.82
CA ALA A 237 1.74 -4.56 -0.51
C ALA A 237 2.32 -5.76 -1.29
N MET A 238 2.67 -5.56 -2.55
CA MET A 238 3.15 -6.60 -3.47
C MET A 238 4.62 -7.01 -3.23
N TYR A 239 5.52 -6.03 -3.11
CA TYR A 239 6.97 -6.26 -3.25
C TYR A 239 7.77 -6.09 -1.95
N ARG A 240 7.13 -5.69 -0.85
CA ARG A 240 7.84 -5.41 0.43
C ARG A 240 8.67 -6.59 0.93
N SER A 241 8.10 -7.79 0.87
CA SER A 241 8.78 -9.02 1.32
C SER A 241 9.95 -9.37 0.39
N GLU A 242 9.74 -9.28 -0.92
CA GLU A 242 10.78 -9.51 -1.93
C GLU A 242 11.96 -8.55 -1.76
N LEU A 243 11.65 -7.28 -1.49
CA LEU A 243 12.64 -6.23 -1.30
C LEU A 243 13.26 -6.24 0.10
N GLY A 244 12.78 -7.07 1.03
CA GLY A 244 13.30 -7.15 2.40
C GLY A 244 13.09 -5.86 3.21
N LEU A 245 11.99 -5.14 2.98
CA LEU A 245 11.70 -3.84 3.62
C LEU A 245 10.99 -4.01 4.98
N HIS A 246 11.38 -5.02 5.77
CA HIS A 246 10.77 -5.27 7.07
C HIS A 246 11.27 -4.27 8.13
N VAL A 247 10.38 -3.85 9.04
CA VAL A 247 10.67 -2.83 10.07
C VAL A 247 11.69 -3.30 11.11
N SER A 248 12.08 -4.59 11.11
CA SER A 248 12.76 -5.23 12.25
C SER A 248 14.28 -5.43 12.11
N SER A 249 14.95 -4.97 11.05
CA SER A 249 16.33 -5.43 10.76
C SER A 249 17.46 -4.38 10.75
N LEU A 250 17.27 -3.19 11.35
CA LEU A 250 18.40 -2.25 11.50
C LEU A 250 19.23 -2.45 12.77
N GLY A 251 18.83 -3.36 13.67
CA GLY A 251 19.75 -3.87 14.69
C GLY A 251 20.60 -4.98 14.11
N LEU A 252 21.58 -4.68 13.23
CA LEU A 252 22.79 -5.51 12.93
C LEU A 252 23.58 -5.11 11.66
N ALA A 253 23.26 -4.02 10.96
CA ALA A 253 24.18 -3.50 9.94
C ALA A 253 25.11 -2.43 10.56
N ARG A 254 25.93 -2.84 11.54
CA ARG A 254 27.17 -2.12 11.79
C ARG A 254 27.93 -2.13 10.48
N VAL A 255 28.18 -0.94 9.94
CA VAL A 255 29.17 -0.71 8.89
C VAL A 255 30.46 -1.36 9.39
N ASN A 256 30.80 -2.53 8.86
CA ASN A 256 32.15 -3.06 9.01
C ASN A 256 33.06 -2.16 8.18
N LYS A 257 33.61 -1.15 8.86
CA LYS A 257 34.94 -0.62 8.60
C LYS A 257 35.72 -0.67 9.90
#